data_AF-A0A6A8Q403-F1
#
_entry.id   AF-A0A6A8Q403-F1
#
_cell.length_a   1.000
_cell.length_b   1.000
_cell.length_c   1.000
_cell.angle_alpha   90.00
_cell.angle_beta   90.00
_cell.angle_gamma   90.00
#
_symmetry.space_group_name_H-M   'P 1'
#
loop_
_entity.id
_entity.type
_entity.pdbx_description
1 polymer ?
#
loop_
_entity_poly.entity_id
_entity_poly.type
_entity_poly.pdbx_seq_one_letter_code
_entity_poly.pdbx_strand_id
1 'polypeptide(L)'
;MLGEPTGISIKSWNNQRSAFDLGIAWSFAGNNDDIYLHADYLIHNWIDDVEPGNMAFYYGIGGRMVFSDDPTAGIRIPLGLNYLVKDAPLGLFVEVVPVLNLTPNTDFDGNGALGIRYYF
;
A
#
# COMPACT_ATOMS: atom_id res chain seq x y z
N MET A 1 -8.67 -0.83 -1.76
CA MET A 1 -7.67 -0.39 -2.75
C MET A 1 -8.16 -0.82 -4.10
N LEU A 2 -8.25 0.10 -5.06
CA LEU A 2 -8.50 -0.20 -6.47
C LEU A 2 -7.19 0.04 -7.22
N GLY A 3 -6.72 -0.98 -7.93
CA GLY A 3 -5.41 -1.01 -8.56
C GLY A 3 -5.10 -2.40 -9.08
N GLU A 4 -3.88 -2.58 -9.59
CA GLU A 4 -3.35 -3.89 -9.93
C GLU A 4 -2.24 -4.24 -8.93
N PRO A 5 -2.53 -5.09 -7.92
CA PRO A 5 -3.79 -5.82 -7.65
C PRO A 5 -4.86 -5.03 -6.85
N THR A 6 -6.11 -5.49 -6.88
CA THR A 6 -7.25 -4.89 -6.15
C THR A 6 -7.47 -5.63 -4.83
N GLY A 7 -7.73 -4.90 -3.74
CA GLY A 7 -7.79 -5.54 -2.43
C GLY A 7 -8.21 -4.65 -1.26
N ILE A 8 -8.06 -5.22 -0.06
CA ILE A 8 -8.35 -4.57 1.21
C ILE A 8 -7.02 -4.31 1.92
N SER A 9 -6.87 -3.10 2.46
CA SER A 9 -5.73 -2.73 3.29
C SER A 9 -6.19 -2.12 4.60
N ILE A 10 -5.46 -2.43 5.66
CA ILE A 10 -5.61 -1.81 6.97
C ILE A 10 -4.30 -1.11 7.34
N LYS A 11 -4.40 -0.01 8.07
CA LYS A 11 -3.24 0.74 8.56
C LYS A 11 -3.38 0.99 10.05
N SER A 12 -2.28 0.86 10.76
CA SER A 12 -2.17 1.12 12.20
C SER A 12 -1.04 2.12 12.46
N TRP A 13 -1.36 3.20 13.18
CA TRP A 13 -0.38 4.22 13.54
C TRP A 13 0.51 3.76 14.70
N ASN A 14 1.82 3.88 14.52
CA ASN A 14 2.80 3.66 15.59
C ASN A 14 3.04 4.93 16.39
N ASN A 15 3.03 6.07 15.70
CA ASN A 15 3.15 7.42 16.26
C ASN A 15 2.57 8.43 15.25
N GLN A 16 2.78 9.72 15.50
CA GLN A 16 2.25 10.80 14.65
C GLN A 16 2.78 10.81 13.21
N ARG A 17 3.89 10.12 12.92
CA ARG A 17 4.55 10.12 11.60
C ARG A 17 4.78 8.73 11.02
N SER A 18 4.68 7.64 11.78
CA SER A 18 4.87 6.31 11.22
C SER A 18 3.71 5.35 11.47
N ALA A 19 3.52 4.43 10.52
CA ALA A 19 2.42 3.47 10.53
C ALA A 19 2.85 2.15 9.89
N PHE A 20 2.21 1.06 10.29
CA PHE A 20 2.22 -0.20 9.56
C PHE A 20 1.01 -0.26 8.62
N ASP A 21 1.23 -0.73 7.40
CA ASP A 21 0.17 -1.05 6.44
C ASP A 21 0.21 -2.53 6.09
N LEU A 22 -0.94 -3.18 6.14
CA LEU A 22 -1.11 -4.58 5.77
C LEU A 22 -2.19 -4.66 4.70
N GLY A 23 -1.94 -5.41 3.64
CA GLY A 23 -2.90 -5.60 2.55
C GLY A 23 -3.03 -7.04 2.11
N ILE A 24 -4.26 -7.39 1.76
CA ILE A 24 -4.59 -8.58 0.99
C ILE A 24 -5.28 -8.13 -0.30
N ALA A 25 -4.79 -8.60 -1.43
CA ALA A 25 -5.30 -8.28 -2.74
C ALA A 25 -5.35 -9.54 -3.60
N TRP A 26 -6.08 -9.46 -4.69
CA TRP A 26 -6.21 -10.53 -5.67
C TRP A 26 -6.31 -9.92 -7.05
N SER A 27 -5.80 -10.64 -8.06
CA SER A 27 -5.98 -10.25 -9.46
C SER A 27 -7.25 -10.91 -10.01
N PHE A 28 -8.05 -10.14 -10.75
CA PHE A 28 -9.10 -10.71 -11.61
C PHE A 28 -8.63 -10.86 -13.07
N ALA A 29 -7.42 -10.40 -13.38
CA ALA A 29 -6.85 -10.39 -14.72
C ALA A 29 -5.85 -11.54 -14.87
N GLY A 30 -6.22 -12.54 -15.70
CA GLY A 30 -5.44 -13.75 -15.92
C GLY A 30 -6.01 -14.94 -15.13
N ASN A 31 -5.89 -16.15 -15.68
CA ASN A 31 -6.49 -17.40 -15.15
C ASN A 31 -5.90 -17.90 -13.81
N ASN A 32 -5.33 -17.00 -13.01
CA ASN A 32 -4.59 -17.32 -11.81
C ASN A 32 -5.21 -16.55 -10.64
N ASP A 33 -5.86 -17.29 -9.73
CA ASP A 33 -6.43 -16.81 -8.47
C ASP A 33 -5.31 -16.46 -7.47
N ASP A 34 -4.42 -15.55 -7.88
CA ASP A 34 -3.22 -15.24 -7.13
C ASP A 34 -3.59 -14.38 -5.91
N ILE A 35 -3.31 -14.91 -4.72
CA ILE A 35 -3.47 -14.17 -3.47
C ILE A 35 -2.22 -13.35 -3.26
N TYR A 36 -2.39 -12.04 -3.19
CA TYR A 36 -1.34 -11.08 -2.92
C TYR A 36 -1.42 -10.61 -1.47
N LEU A 37 -0.32 -10.73 -0.73
CA LEU A 37 -0.16 -10.16 0.60
C LEU A 37 0.96 -9.13 0.60
N HIS A 38 0.79 -8.06 1.37
CA HIS A 38 1.88 -7.14 1.67
C HIS A 38 1.88 -6.64 3.11
N ALA A 39 3.06 -6.22 3.54
CA ALA A 39 3.27 -5.51 4.79
C ALA A 39 4.32 -4.42 4.59
N ASP A 40 3.98 -3.17 4.91
CA ASP A 40 4.83 -2.00 4.74
C ASP A 40 4.97 -1.20 6.04
N TYR A 41 6.17 -0.67 6.27
CA TYR A 41 6.42 0.38 7.26
C TYR A 41 6.49 1.73 6.56
N LEU A 42 5.61 2.65 6.94
CA LEU A 42 5.40 3.93 6.25
C LEU A 42 5.75 5.10 7.17
N ILE A 43 6.39 6.12 6.59
CA ILE A 43 6.72 7.40 7.21
C ILE A 43 5.97 8.50 6.48
N HIS A 44 5.30 9.39 7.23
CA HIS A 44 4.42 10.43 6.74
C HIS A 44 5.00 11.81 7.06
N ASN A 45 5.14 12.61 6.01
CA ASN A 45 5.44 14.03 6.07
C ASN A 45 4.13 14.80 5.84
N TRP A 46 3.59 15.35 6.92
CA TRP A 46 2.39 16.18 6.88
C TRP A 46 2.66 17.48 6.11
N ILE A 47 1.71 17.84 5.26
CA ILE A 47 1.69 19.11 4.53
C ILE A 47 0.78 20.03 5.33
N ASP A 48 1.35 21.14 5.82
CA ASP A 48 0.60 22.15 6.56
C ASP A 48 -0.43 22.85 5.64
N ASP A 49 -1.46 23.46 6.25
CA ASP A 49 -2.46 24.30 5.59
C ASP A 49 -3.40 23.63 4.56
N VAL A 50 -3.61 22.31 4.66
CA VAL A 50 -4.71 21.65 3.94
C VAL A 50 -5.96 21.67 4.81
N GLU A 51 -6.97 22.45 4.40
CA GLU A 51 -8.30 22.48 5.05
C GLU A 51 -9.36 21.92 4.08
N PRO A 52 -10.37 21.17 4.58
CA PRO A 52 -10.67 20.87 5.98
C PRO A 52 -9.95 19.64 6.57
N GLY A 53 -9.18 18.87 5.79
CA GLY A 53 -8.55 17.62 6.24
C GLY A 53 -7.03 17.58 6.04
N ASN A 54 -6.34 16.63 6.67
CA ASN A 54 -4.88 16.63 6.69
C ASN A 54 -4.29 15.81 5.54
N MET A 55 -3.39 16.41 4.76
CA MET A 55 -2.64 15.70 3.72
C MET A 55 -1.24 15.34 4.19
N ALA A 56 -0.75 14.16 3.81
CA ALA A 56 0.63 13.76 3.98
C ALA A 56 1.17 13.11 2.73
N PHE A 57 2.40 13.47 2.37
CA PHE A 57 3.21 12.61 1.53
C PHE A 57 3.82 11.50 2.40
N TYR A 58 3.82 10.27 1.92
CA TYR A 58 4.45 9.16 2.62
C TYR A 58 5.38 8.36 1.72
N TYR A 59 6.36 7.75 2.37
CA TYR A 59 7.27 6.80 1.76
C TYR A 59 7.55 5.68 2.76
N GLY A 60 8.01 4.54 2.28
CA GLY A 60 8.28 3.42 3.17
C GLY A 60 9.06 2.28 2.56
N ILE A 61 9.10 1.18 3.30
CA ILE A 61 9.69 -0.08 2.88
C ILE A 61 8.85 -1.23 3.40
N GLY A 62 8.77 -2.30 2.64
CA GLY A 62 8.04 -3.49 3.03
C GLY A 62 8.33 -4.69 2.18
N GLY A 63 7.46 -5.68 2.28
CA GLY A 63 7.54 -6.92 1.53
C GLY A 63 6.20 -7.33 0.95
N ARG A 64 6.24 -8.05 -0.16
CA ARG A 64 5.09 -8.78 -0.71
C ARG A 64 5.33 -10.27 -0.77
N MET A 65 4.24 -11.02 -0.75
CA MET A 65 4.17 -12.42 -1.15
C MET A 65 2.98 -12.60 -2.09
N VAL A 66 3.20 -13.29 -3.21
CA VAL A 66 2.15 -13.69 -4.15
C VAL A 66 2.08 -15.21 -4.13
N PHE A 67 0.92 -15.73 -3.75
CA PHE A 67 0.64 -17.16 -3.73
C PHE A 67 0.00 -17.53 -5.07
N SER A 68 0.83 -18.11 -5.94
CA SER A 68 0.49 -18.60 -7.27
C SER A 68 1.18 -19.95 -7.48
N ASP A 69 1.08 -20.52 -8.68
CA ASP A 69 1.85 -21.72 -9.06
C ASP A 69 3.37 -21.52 -8.94
N ASP A 70 3.86 -20.27 -9.06
CA ASP A 70 5.26 -19.89 -8.88
C ASP A 70 5.40 -18.77 -7.83
N PRO A 71 5.51 -19.13 -6.53
CA PRO A 71 5.45 -18.18 -5.44
C PRO A 71 6.49 -17.06 -5.53
N THR A 72 6.00 -15.83 -5.53
CA THR A 72 6.83 -14.63 -5.66
C THR A 72 6.94 -13.93 -4.32
N ALA A 73 8.16 -13.58 -3.93
CA ALA A 73 8.45 -12.72 -2.79
C ALA A 73 9.29 -11.53 -3.26
N GLY A 74 8.99 -10.34 -2.75
CA GLY A 74 9.68 -9.12 -3.19
C GLY A 74 9.71 -8.02 -2.14
N ILE A 75 10.66 -7.09 -2.30
CA ILE A 75 10.82 -5.90 -1.48
C ILE A 75 10.03 -4.76 -2.13
N ARG A 76 9.22 -4.05 -1.33
CA ARG A 76 8.39 -2.94 -1.76
C ARG A 76 8.98 -1.61 -1.30
N ILE A 77 8.87 -0.57 -2.13
CA ILE A 77 9.19 0.82 -1.78
C ILE A 77 7.95 1.69 -2.05
N PRO A 78 6.98 1.77 -1.13
CA PRO A 78 5.78 2.56 -1.36
C PRO A 78 6.07 4.07 -1.34
N LEU A 79 5.47 4.80 -2.28
CA LEU A 79 5.50 6.25 -2.38
C LEU A 79 4.09 6.74 -2.66
N GLY A 80 3.54 7.60 -1.81
CA GLY A 80 2.13 7.98 -1.96
C GLY A 80 1.73 9.27 -1.27
N LEU A 81 0.48 9.65 -1.54
CA LEU A 81 -0.22 10.72 -0.86
C LEU A 81 -1.37 10.12 -0.06
N ASN A 82 -1.56 10.63 1.14
CA ASN A 82 -2.66 10.29 2.02
C ASN A 82 -3.42 11.56 2.39
N TYR A 83 -4.74 11.54 2.29
CA TYR A 83 -5.64 12.60 2.73
C TYR A 83 -6.58 12.04 3.80
N LEU A 84 -6.46 12.53 5.03
CA LEU A 84 -7.36 12.19 6.12
C LEU A 84 -8.62 13.06 6.03
N VAL A 85 -9.78 12.40 5.98
CA VAL A 85 -11.07 13.10 5.98
C VAL A 85 -11.33 13.63 7.40
N LYS A 86 -11.67 14.91 7.50
CA LYS A 86 -12.04 15.54 8.76
C LYS A 86 -13.26 14.82 9.37
N ASP A 87 -13.22 14.59 10.67
CA ASP A 87 -14.34 14.04 11.46
C ASP A 87 -14.81 12.63 11.02
N ALA A 88 -13.98 11.88 10.27
CA ALA A 88 -14.27 10.51 9.86
C ALA A 88 -13.03 9.60 10.01
N PRO A 89 -13.20 8.31 10.38
CA PRO A 89 -12.11 7.33 10.46
C PRO A 89 -11.68 6.82 9.07
N LEU A 90 -11.74 7.68 8.05
CA LEU A 90 -11.50 7.34 6.65
C LEU A 90 -10.43 8.28 6.07
N GLY A 91 -9.55 7.73 5.25
CA GLY A 91 -8.64 8.52 4.42
C GLY A 91 -8.58 8.01 3.00
N LEU A 92 -8.30 8.91 2.08
CA LEU A 92 -8.05 8.62 0.68
C LEU A 92 -6.54 8.50 0.47
N PHE A 93 -6.11 7.57 -0.37
CA PHE A 93 -4.71 7.48 -0.72
C PHE A 93 -4.52 7.16 -2.20
N VAL A 94 -3.41 7.63 -2.74
CA VAL A 94 -2.88 7.22 -4.04
C VAL A 94 -1.40 6.90 -3.87
N GLU A 95 -0.94 5.79 -4.45
CA GLU A 95 0.44 5.36 -4.34
C GLU A 95 0.95 4.68 -5.60
N VAL A 96 2.27 4.78 -5.75
CA VAL A 96 3.09 3.97 -6.65
C VAL A 96 4.07 3.20 -5.79
N VAL A 97 4.29 1.94 -6.12
CA VAL A 97 5.10 1.03 -5.33
C VAL A 97 6.06 0.29 -6.26
N PRO A 98 7.27 0.82 -6.50
CA PRO A 98 8.36 0.03 -7.05
C PRO A 98 8.60 -1.24 -6.22
N VAL A 99 8.80 -2.35 -6.91
CA VAL A 99 9.06 -3.65 -6.30
C VAL A 99 10.29 -4.29 -6.92
N LEU A 100 11.11 -4.89 -6.07
CA LEU A 100 12.18 -5.80 -6.47
C LEU A 100 11.77 -7.21 -6.06
N ASN A 101 11.41 -8.06 -7.02
CA ASN A 101 11.18 -9.47 -6.71
C ASN A 101 12.52 -10.16 -6.45
N LEU A 102 12.49 -11.15 -5.57
CA LEU A 102 13.64 -11.96 -5.19
C LEU A 102 13.44 -13.41 -5.62
N THR A 103 12.19 -13.89 -5.59
CA THR A 103 11.80 -15.22 -6.07
C THR A 103 10.70 -15.07 -7.13
N PRO A 104 10.62 -16.00 -8.09
CA PRO A 104 11.60 -17.06 -8.39
C PRO A 104 12.92 -16.52 -8.97
N ASN A 105 12.87 -15.34 -9.57
CA ASN A 105 14.02 -14.63 -10.15
C ASN A 105 14.03 -13.18 -9.66
N THR A 106 15.20 -12.57 -9.69
CA THR A 106 15.32 -11.14 -9.38
C THR A 106 14.94 -10.30 -10.59
N ASP A 107 13.80 -9.61 -10.50
CA ASP A 107 13.35 -8.64 -11.49
C ASP A 107 12.67 -7.42 -10.84
N PHE A 108 12.47 -6.38 -11.65
CA PHE A 108 11.78 -5.18 -11.23
C PHE A 108 10.32 -5.22 -11.67
N ASP A 109 9.44 -4.83 -10.76
CA ASP A 109 8.01 -4.72 -10.97
C ASP A 109 7.49 -3.42 -10.32
N GLY A 110 6.21 -3.09 -10.54
CA GLY A 110 5.59 -1.91 -9.97
C GLY A 110 4.09 -2.10 -9.76
N ASN A 111 3.62 -1.70 -8.58
CA ASN A 111 2.19 -1.63 -8.29
C ASN A 111 1.73 -0.17 -8.21
N GLY A 112 0.45 0.05 -8.52
CA GLY A 112 -0.20 1.35 -8.36
C GLY A 112 -1.58 1.16 -7.76
N ALA A 113 -1.94 2.00 -6.80
CA ALA A 113 -3.22 1.91 -6.12
C ALA A 113 -3.81 3.29 -5.82
N LEU A 114 -5.13 3.38 -5.95
CA LEU A 114 -5.96 4.45 -5.43
C LEU A 114 -6.99 3.82 -4.49
N GLY A 115 -7.25 4.38 -3.33
CA GLY A 115 -8.25 3.78 -2.46
C GLY A 115 -8.67 4.59 -1.26
N ILE A 116 -9.62 4.01 -0.54
CA ILE A 116 -10.05 4.45 0.78
C ILE A 116 -9.44 3.50 1.80
N ARG A 117 -8.94 4.04 2.90
CA ARG A 117 -8.33 3.31 4.00
C ARG A 117 -9.04 3.69 5.28
N TYR A 118 -9.43 2.68 6.06
CA TYR A 118 -10.05 2.86 7.36
C TYR A 118 -8.97 2.96 8.44
N TYR A 119 -9.16 3.86 9.40
CA TYR A 119 -8.25 4.12 10.51
C TYR A 119 -8.94 3.77 11.84
N PHE A 120 -8.27 2.98 12.68
CA PHE A 120 -8.72 2.64 14.05
C PHE A 120 -8.06 3.54 15.09
#